data_AF-A0AAW5TZ80-F1
#
_entry.id   AF-A0AAW5TZ80-F1
#
_cell.length_a   1.000
_cell.length_b   1.000
_cell.length_c   1.000
_cell.angle_alpha   90.00
_cell.angle_beta   90.00
_cell.angle_gamma   90.00
#
_symmetry.space_group_name_H-M   'P 1'
#
loop_
_entity.id
_entity.type
_entity.pdbx_description
1 polymer ?
#
loop_
_entity_poly.entity_id
_entity_poly.type
_entity_poly.pdbx_seq_one_letter_code
_entity_poly.pdbx_strand_id
1 'polypeptide(L)' 'MAKKVTSKAVASKASAALRDGRSSSRTKSIAASALSQREKKTKK' A
#
# COMPACT_ATOMS: atom_id res chain seq x y z
N MET A 1 4.45 -18.66 -12.37
CA MET A 1 4.00 -18.25 -11.02
C MET A 1 3.25 -16.93 -11.15
N ALA A 2 1.96 -16.85 -10.79
CA ALA A 2 1.20 -15.59 -10.92
C ALA A 2 1.76 -14.54 -9.94
N LYS A 3 2.07 -13.35 -10.44
CA LYS A 3 2.61 -12.25 -9.63
C LYS A 3 1.52 -11.69 -8.72
N LYS A 4 1.56 -12.03 -7.44
CA LYS A 4 0.59 -11.54 -6.43
C LYS A 4 1.00 -10.15 -5.99
N VAL A 5 0.16 -9.17 -6.27
CA VAL A 5 0.49 -7.75 -6.08
C VAL A 5 -0.73 -6.99 -5.57
N THR A 6 -0.47 -5.96 -4.78
CA THR A 6 -1.55 -5.09 -4.27
C THR A 6 -2.17 -4.31 -5.42
N SER A 7 -3.50 -4.39 -5.54
CA SER A 7 -4.24 -3.64 -6.56
C SER A 7 -4.15 -2.13 -6.33
N LYS A 8 -4.37 -1.36 -7.41
CA LYS A 8 -4.32 0.12 -7.34
C LYS A 8 -5.28 0.68 -6.29
N ALA A 9 -6.49 0.14 -6.18
CA ALA A 9 -7.51 0.61 -5.24
C ALA A 9 -7.08 0.41 -3.78
N VAL A 10 -6.47 -0.74 -3.46
CA VAL A 10 -5.98 -1.03 -2.10
C VAL A 10 -4.76 -0.16 -1.78
N ALA A 11 -3.84 0.01 -2.74
CA ALA A 11 -2.69 0.89 -2.57
C ALA A 11 -3.09 2.35 -2.30
N SER A 12 -4.11 2.87 -2.99
CA SER A 12 -4.65 4.22 -2.75
C SER A 12 -5.20 4.36 -1.33
N LYS A 13 -5.97 3.38 -0.85
CA LYS A 13 -6.49 3.38 0.53
C LYS A 13 -5.37 3.26 1.56
N ALA A 14 -4.38 2.41 1.32
CA ALA A 14 -3.21 2.28 2.18
C ALA A 14 -2.40 3.59 2.27
N SER A 15 -2.22 4.28 1.14
CA SER A 15 -1.56 5.60 1.12
C SER A 15 -2.36 6.65 1.90
N ALA A 16 -3.70 6.64 1.78
CA ALA A 16 -4.56 7.51 2.59
C ALA A 16 -4.44 7.21 4.09
N ALA A 17 -4.44 5.93 4.48
CA ALA A 17 -4.28 5.52 5.88
C ALA A 17 -2.92 5.92 6.47
N LEU A 18 -1.85 5.90 5.68
CA LEU A 18 -0.53 6.40 6.10
C LEU A 18 -0.53 7.91 6.38
N ARG A 19 -1.30 8.67 5.59
CA ARG A 19 -1.40 10.13 5.69
C ARG A 19 -2.44 10.60 6.71
N ASP A 20 -3.38 9.73 7.10
CA ASP A 20 -4.37 10.07 8.13
C ASP A 20 -3.71 10.13 9.52
N GLY A 21 -3.76 11.30 10.14
CA GLY A 21 -3.27 11.54 11.50
C GLY A 21 -3.99 10.71 12.58
N ARG A 22 -5.20 10.20 12.28
CA ARG A 22 -6.02 9.39 13.18
C ARG A 22 -5.70 7.89 13.10
N SER A 23 -4.89 7.46 12.13
CA SER A 23 -4.53 6.04 11.98
C SER A 23 -3.47 5.64 13.01
N SER A 24 -3.77 4.57 13.78
CA SER A 24 -2.83 3.99 14.74
C SER A 24 -1.56 3.45 14.06
N SER A 25 -0.47 3.35 14.81
CA SER A 25 0.83 2.81 14.35
C SER A 25 0.69 1.45 13.65
N ARG A 26 -0.13 0.55 14.20
CA ARG A 26 -0.41 -0.77 13.63
C ARG A 26 -1.05 -0.69 12.24
N THR A 27 -2.03 0.19 12.07
CA THR A 27 -2.68 0.43 10.77
C THR A 27 -1.70 0.97 9.75
N LYS A 28 -0.81 1.89 10.17
CA LYS A 28 0.25 2.43 9.33
C LYS A 28 1.25 1.35 8.90
N SER A 29 1.67 0.46 9.79
CA SER A 29 2.54 -0.67 9.43
C SER A 29 1.90 -1.61 8.40
N ILE A 30 0.63 -1.96 8.57
CA ILE A 30 -0.10 -2.82 7.61
C ILE A 30 -0.23 -2.11 6.26
N ALA A 31 -0.60 -0.84 6.26
CA ALA A 31 -0.71 -0.02 5.05
C ALA A 31 0.64 0.11 4.31
N ALA A 32 1.73 0.31 5.04
CA ALA A 32 3.08 0.34 4.47
C ALA A 32 3.45 -1.00 3.80
N SER A 33 3.15 -2.13 4.46
CA SER A 33 3.38 -3.46 3.88
C SER A 33 2.58 -3.67 2.59
N ALA A 34 1.30 -3.30 2.59
CA ALA A 34 0.45 -3.39 1.40
C ALA A 34 0.97 -2.50 0.25
N LEU A 35 1.49 -1.31 0.56
CA LEU A 35 2.06 -0.40 -0.44
C LEU A 35 3.36 -0.94 -1.03
N SER A 36 4.21 -1.58 -0.22
CA SER A 36 5.47 -2.21 -0.66
C SER A 36 5.23 -3.36 -1.64
N GLN A 37 4.14 -4.11 -1.45
CA GLN A 37 3.72 -5.22 -2.33
C GLN A 37 3.01 -4.77 -3.62
N ARG A 38 2.81 -3.46 -3.82
CA ARG A 38 2.26 -2.92 -5.06
C ARG A 38 3.28 -3.02 -6.19
N GLU A 39 2.82 -3.30 -7.40
CA GLU A 39 3.68 -3.18 -8.58
C GLU A 39 4.26 -1.78 -8.73
N LYS A 40 5.58 -1.72 -8.77
CA LYS A 40 6.31 -0.52 -9.20
C LYS A 40 6.06 -0.33 -10.69
N LYS A 41 5.57 0.86 -11.06
CA LYS A 41 5.49 1.26 -12.47
C LYS A 41 6.92 1.58 -12.92
N THR A 42 7.67 0.56 -13.32
CA THR A 42 8.97 0.75 -13.98
C THR A 42 8.69 1.45 -15.31
N LYS A 43 9.00 2.75 -15.39
CA LYS A 43 9.15 3.40 -16.69
C LYS A 43 10.43 2.83 -17.29
N LYS A 44 10.29 1.97 -18.29
CA LYS A 44 11.39 1.64 -19.21
C LYS A 44 11.62 2.83 -20.12
#